data_AF-A0A1V4ZJU6-F1
#
_entry.id   AF-A0A1V4ZJU6-F1
#
_cell.length_a   1.000
_cell.length_b   1.000
_cell.length_c   1.000
_cell.angle_alpha   90.00
_cell.angle_beta   90.00
_cell.angle_gamma   90.00
#
_symmetry.space_group_name_H-M   'P 1'
#
loop_
_entity.id
_entity.type
_entity.pdbx_description
1 polymer ?
#
loop_
_entity_poly.entity_id
_entity_poly.type
_entity_poly.pdbx_seq_one_letter_code
_entity_poly.pdbx_strand_id
1 'polypeptide(L)'
;MREDSGLLFGPGLKYSEVNWFDEDELMEAFRVRLKGWYLKPAFDLITIGMAFPAGVLEVCLIDALIRVENLMITSVDKDNSRRDYANWLRKNITCLQLPADQKIAVRFYEDIRCGLVHEGRAKRGAEFDLRLNKSVDYDKEFDMVSVNPKLLHDELETILRHYAPGAKGEISCNFITALNYLFLKELNISGSPHPDIGGAIVQRRV
;
A
#
# COMPACT_ATOMS: atom_id res chain seq x y z
N MET A 1 0.08 12.14 -11.48
CA MET A 1 0.43 11.92 -12.90
C MET A 1 -0.54 12.68 -13.78
N ARG A 2 -0.14 13.09 -14.98
CA ARG A 2 -1.01 13.80 -15.93
C ARG A 2 -1.04 13.05 -17.25
N GLU A 3 -2.20 13.07 -17.89
CA GLU A 3 -2.41 12.68 -19.27
C GLU A 3 -3.24 13.79 -19.91
N ASP A 4 -2.73 14.34 -21.01
CA ASP A 4 -3.17 15.62 -21.57
C ASP A 4 -3.24 16.74 -20.50
N SER A 5 -4.40 17.39 -20.37
CA SER A 5 -4.66 18.42 -19.37
C SER A 5 -5.18 17.88 -18.03
N GLY A 6 -5.47 16.58 -17.93
CA GLY A 6 -6.12 15.96 -16.78
C GLY A 6 -5.14 15.47 -15.71
N LEU A 7 -5.51 15.60 -14.43
CA LEU A 7 -4.82 14.94 -13.32
C LEU A 7 -5.39 13.51 -13.17
N LEU A 8 -4.53 12.50 -13.24
CA LEU A 8 -4.91 11.10 -13.12
C LEU A 8 -4.93 10.63 -11.66
N PHE A 9 -6.04 10.02 -11.25
CA PHE A 9 -6.19 9.27 -10.01
C PHE A 9 -5.61 7.85 -10.13
N GLY A 10 -5.79 7.21 -11.28
CA GLY A 10 -5.19 5.92 -11.66
C GLY A 10 -4.91 5.91 -13.17
N PRO A 11 -4.29 4.86 -13.75
CA PRO A 11 -4.16 4.79 -15.21
C PRO A 11 -5.52 4.85 -15.89
N GLY A 12 -5.67 5.78 -16.83
CA GLY A 12 -6.93 5.98 -17.56
C GLY A 12 -8.11 6.48 -16.73
N LEU A 13 -7.90 6.89 -15.47
CA LEU A 13 -8.94 7.40 -14.57
C LEU A 13 -8.55 8.76 -14.01
N LYS A 14 -9.28 9.81 -14.38
CA LYS A 14 -9.03 11.18 -13.91
C LYS A 14 -9.65 11.40 -12.53
N TYR A 15 -9.05 12.31 -11.74
CA TYR A 15 -9.61 12.73 -10.46
C TYR A 15 -11.04 13.29 -10.56
N SER A 16 -11.37 13.94 -11.69
CA SER A 16 -12.71 14.49 -11.96
C SER A 16 -13.76 13.42 -12.27
N GLU A 17 -13.33 12.19 -12.55
CA GLU A 17 -14.20 11.06 -12.89
C GLU A 17 -14.44 10.15 -11.67
N VAL A 18 -13.71 10.36 -10.56
CA VAL A 18 -13.89 9.60 -9.33
C VAL A 18 -15.11 10.13 -8.58
N ASN A 19 -16.04 9.24 -8.24
CA ASN A 19 -17.14 9.53 -7.33
C ASN A 19 -16.67 9.36 -5.87
N TRP A 20 -16.49 10.47 -5.17
CA TRP A 20 -15.95 10.51 -3.81
C TRP A 20 -16.98 10.19 -2.72
N PHE A 21 -18.25 10.05 -3.11
CA PHE A 21 -19.38 9.89 -2.19
C PHE A 21 -20.03 8.51 -2.31
N ASP A 22 -19.68 7.75 -3.34
CA ASP A 22 -20.08 6.35 -3.49
C ASP A 22 -18.92 5.44 -3.08
N GLU A 23 -19.17 4.58 -2.09
CA GLU A 23 -18.16 3.73 -1.50
C GLU A 23 -17.61 2.69 -2.47
N ASP A 24 -18.50 2.02 -3.20
CA ASP A 24 -18.16 0.93 -4.10
C ASP A 24 -17.38 1.47 -5.31
N GLU A 25 -17.80 2.61 -5.86
CA GLU A 25 -17.08 3.29 -6.94
C GLU A 25 -15.71 3.81 -6.48
N LEU A 26 -15.61 4.35 -5.27
CA LEU A 26 -14.33 4.82 -4.72
C LEU A 26 -13.37 3.68 -4.40
N MET A 27 -13.86 2.55 -3.88
CA MET A 27 -13.09 1.32 -3.69
C MET A 27 -12.56 0.80 -5.02
N GLU A 28 -13.41 0.75 -6.05
CA GLU A 28 -12.98 0.31 -7.38
C GLU A 28 -11.95 1.27 -7.99
N ALA A 29 -12.17 2.58 -7.89
CA ALA A 29 -11.20 3.57 -8.33
C ALA A 29 -9.84 3.36 -7.64
N PHE A 30 -9.83 3.16 -6.31
CA PHE A 30 -8.60 2.91 -5.56
C PHE A 30 -7.92 1.61 -6.01
N ARG A 31 -8.69 0.55 -6.25
CA ARG A 31 -8.19 -0.70 -6.79
C ARG A 31 -7.56 -0.53 -8.17
N VAL A 32 -8.19 0.25 -9.07
CA VAL A 32 -7.64 0.60 -10.40
C VAL A 32 -6.30 1.31 -10.25
N ARG A 33 -6.20 2.27 -9.32
CA ARG A 33 -4.94 2.96 -9.02
C ARG A 33 -3.85 2.00 -8.54
N LEU A 34 -4.14 1.18 -7.53
CA LEU A 34 -3.16 0.25 -6.95
C LEU A 34 -2.70 -0.80 -7.99
N LYS A 35 -3.65 -1.38 -8.73
CA LYS A 35 -3.33 -2.32 -9.80
C LYS A 35 -2.52 -1.67 -10.91
N GLY A 36 -2.93 -0.50 -11.34
CA GLY A 36 -2.39 0.14 -12.53
C GLY A 36 -0.99 0.74 -12.34
N TRP A 37 -0.69 1.30 -11.17
CA TRP A 37 0.61 1.93 -10.92
C TRP A 37 1.62 1.04 -10.21
N TYR A 38 1.17 0.00 -9.52
CA TYR A 38 2.06 -0.83 -8.72
C TYR A 38 2.05 -2.29 -9.20
N LEU A 39 0.92 -3.00 -9.08
CA LEU A 39 0.91 -4.44 -9.37
C LEU A 39 1.21 -4.72 -10.83
N LYS A 40 0.46 -4.16 -11.78
CA LYS A 40 0.66 -4.48 -13.20
C LYS A 40 2.11 -4.21 -13.65
N PRO A 41 2.71 -3.04 -13.38
CA PRO A 41 4.10 -2.81 -13.74
C PRO A 41 5.07 -3.76 -13.01
N ALA A 42 4.82 -4.11 -11.74
CA ALA A 42 5.61 -5.11 -11.03
C ALA A 42 5.54 -6.50 -11.69
N PHE A 43 4.33 -6.93 -12.07
CA PHE A 43 4.12 -8.17 -12.81
C PHE A 43 4.87 -8.16 -14.14
N ASP A 44 4.72 -7.09 -14.93
CA ASP A 44 5.42 -6.95 -16.21
C ASP A 44 6.95 -7.10 -16.00
N LEU A 45 7.52 -6.48 -14.96
CA LEU A 45 8.94 -6.61 -14.59
C LEU A 45 9.31 -8.02 -14.13
N ILE A 46 8.47 -8.69 -13.34
CA ILE A 46 8.66 -10.09 -12.93
C ILE A 46 8.73 -10.99 -14.15
N THR A 47 7.84 -10.81 -15.13
CA THR A 47 7.78 -11.67 -16.33
C THR A 47 9.06 -11.59 -17.18
N ILE A 48 9.76 -10.47 -17.15
CA ILE A 48 11.06 -10.27 -17.83
C ILE A 48 12.26 -10.49 -16.89
N GLY A 49 12.05 -11.00 -15.68
CA GLY A 49 13.10 -11.37 -14.74
C GLY A 49 13.74 -10.20 -13.96
N MET A 50 13.13 -9.02 -13.97
CA MET A 50 13.64 -7.84 -13.26
C MET A 50 13.18 -7.80 -11.80
N ALA A 51 13.80 -8.63 -10.96
CA ALA A 51 13.42 -8.80 -9.55
C ALA A 51 13.48 -7.50 -8.73
N PHE A 52 14.58 -6.75 -8.83
CA PHE A 52 14.80 -5.54 -8.03
C PHE A 52 13.72 -4.46 -8.25
N PRO A 53 13.46 -3.95 -9.46
CA PRO A 53 12.45 -2.92 -9.64
C PRO A 53 11.03 -3.42 -9.39
N ALA A 54 10.73 -4.71 -9.61
CA ALA A 54 9.45 -5.29 -9.21
C ALA A 54 9.25 -5.22 -7.68
N GLY A 55 10.28 -5.65 -6.93
CA GLY A 55 10.28 -5.58 -5.48
C GLY A 55 10.14 -4.14 -4.94
N VAL A 56 10.76 -3.16 -5.60
CA VAL A 56 10.56 -1.74 -5.25
C VAL A 56 9.10 -1.33 -5.37
N LEU A 57 8.42 -1.68 -6.47
CA LEU A 57 7.01 -1.36 -6.67
C LEU A 57 6.10 -2.04 -5.65
N GLU A 58 6.38 -3.29 -5.30
CA GLU A 58 5.64 -4.04 -4.26
C GLU A 58 5.82 -3.42 -2.88
N VAL A 59 7.03 -3.01 -2.51
CA VAL A 59 7.30 -2.28 -1.27
C VAL A 59 6.53 -0.96 -1.25
N CYS A 60 6.51 -0.21 -2.36
CA CYS A 60 5.71 1.00 -2.46
C CYS A 60 4.19 0.74 -2.36
N LEU A 61 3.71 -0.39 -2.89
CA LEU A 61 2.32 -0.80 -2.74
C LEU A 61 1.98 -1.10 -1.27
N ILE A 62 2.87 -1.81 -0.57
CA ILE A 62 2.69 -2.09 0.86
C ILE A 62 2.63 -0.78 1.67
N ASP A 63 3.54 0.17 1.42
CA ASP A 63 3.50 1.51 2.04
C ASP A 63 2.15 2.21 1.78
N ALA A 64 1.63 2.14 0.55
CA ALA A 64 0.33 2.73 0.19
C ALA A 64 -0.84 2.06 0.94
N LEU A 65 -0.85 0.73 1.04
CA LEU A 65 -1.89 -0.04 1.74
C LEU A 65 -1.89 0.26 3.24
N ILE A 66 -0.71 0.21 3.88
CA ILE A 66 -0.55 0.53 5.31
C ILE A 66 -1.02 1.94 5.59
N ARG A 67 -0.71 2.90 4.71
CA ARG A 67 -1.12 4.29 4.89
C ARG A 67 -2.63 4.44 4.94
N VAL A 68 -3.37 3.74 4.08
CA VAL A 68 -4.84 3.75 4.10
C VAL A 68 -5.36 3.07 5.35
N GLU A 69 -4.89 1.85 5.66
CA GLU A 69 -5.34 1.11 6.86
C GLU A 69 -5.09 1.89 8.16
N ASN A 70 -3.92 2.53 8.30
CA ASN A 70 -3.62 3.33 9.47
C ASN A 70 -4.59 4.52 9.61
N LEU A 71 -4.95 5.19 8.50
CA LEU A 71 -5.91 6.29 8.55
C LEU A 71 -7.34 5.85 8.86
N MET A 72 -7.66 4.56 8.72
CA MET A 72 -8.93 4.01 9.17
C MET A 72 -8.98 3.81 10.69
N ILE A 73 -7.84 3.79 11.37
CA ILE A 73 -7.74 3.60 12.81
C ILE A 73 -7.48 4.99 13.44
N THR A 74 -8.41 5.46 14.27
CA THR A 74 -8.38 6.82 14.85
C THR A 74 -7.23 7.06 15.85
N SER A 75 -6.43 6.04 16.17
CA SER A 75 -5.32 6.08 17.12
C SER A 75 -3.98 5.72 16.45
N VAL A 76 -3.57 6.47 15.42
CA VAL A 76 -2.21 6.31 14.87
C VAL A 76 -1.24 7.12 15.72
N ASP A 77 -0.49 6.42 16.54
CA ASP A 77 0.65 6.97 17.25
C ASP A 77 1.76 7.25 16.23
N LYS A 78 2.05 8.54 15.98
CA LYS A 78 2.87 8.99 14.83
C LYS A 78 4.29 8.42 14.79
N ASP A 79 4.79 7.92 15.92
CA ASP A 79 6.16 7.39 16.06
C ASP A 79 6.28 5.87 15.85
N ASN A 80 5.20 5.16 15.54
CA ASN A 80 5.20 3.69 15.49
C ASN A 80 5.26 3.07 14.08
N SER A 81 5.67 3.84 13.05
CA SER A 81 5.77 3.38 11.65
C SER A 81 6.45 2.02 11.45
N ARG A 82 7.57 1.77 12.15
CA ARG A 82 8.26 0.47 12.15
C ARG A 82 7.37 -0.67 12.65
N ARG A 83 6.70 -0.44 13.78
CA ARG A 83 5.85 -1.44 14.44
C ARG A 83 4.63 -1.73 13.58
N ASP A 84 3.99 -0.69 13.07
CA ASP A 84 2.77 -0.81 12.26
C ASP A 84 3.08 -1.55 10.95
N TYR A 85 4.20 -1.24 10.31
CA TYR A 85 4.64 -1.95 9.10
C TYR A 85 4.93 -3.42 9.38
N ALA A 86 5.69 -3.72 10.44
CA ALA A 86 5.98 -5.11 10.81
C ALA A 86 4.70 -5.88 11.18
N ASN A 87 3.77 -5.26 11.91
CA ASN A 87 2.49 -5.86 12.24
C ASN A 87 1.63 -6.11 10.99
N TRP A 88 1.61 -5.17 10.06
CA TRP A 88 0.89 -5.32 8.79
C TRP A 88 1.45 -6.48 7.97
N LEU A 89 2.79 -6.58 7.85
CA LEU A 89 3.43 -7.72 7.18
C LEU A 89 3.05 -9.04 7.84
N ARG A 90 3.11 -9.15 9.16
CA ARG A 90 2.76 -10.39 9.86
C ARG A 90 1.27 -10.76 9.73
N LYS A 91 0.39 -9.77 9.64
CA LYS A 91 -1.04 -9.99 9.45
C LYS A 91 -1.34 -10.50 8.04
N ASN A 92 -0.68 -9.94 7.03
CA ASN A 92 -1.08 -10.09 5.64
C ASN A 92 -0.17 -10.99 4.79
N ILE A 93 1.10 -11.16 5.17
CA ILE A 93 2.06 -11.98 4.44
C ILE A 93 2.17 -13.36 5.08
N THR A 94 1.81 -14.38 4.32
CA THR A 94 1.56 -15.75 4.78
C THR A 94 2.78 -16.34 5.50
N CYS A 95 3.98 -16.16 4.94
CA CYS A 95 5.20 -16.73 5.52
C CYS A 95 5.74 -15.96 6.74
N LEU A 96 5.04 -14.92 7.22
CA LEU A 96 5.44 -14.10 8.37
C LEU A 96 4.42 -14.14 9.52
N GLN A 97 3.44 -15.04 9.48
CA GLN A 97 2.35 -15.08 10.45
C GLN A 97 2.74 -15.67 11.81
N LEU A 98 3.87 -16.39 11.92
CA LEU A 98 4.25 -17.02 13.19
C LEU A 98 4.84 -15.98 14.16
N PRO A 99 4.72 -16.18 15.48
CA PRO A 99 5.34 -15.30 16.48
C PRO A 99 6.86 -15.13 16.29
N ALA A 100 7.54 -16.19 15.86
CA ALA A 100 8.99 -16.16 15.61
C ALA A 100 9.40 -15.21 14.46
N ASP A 101 8.46 -14.88 13.56
CA ASP A 101 8.73 -14.08 12.36
C ASP A 101 8.71 -12.57 12.65
N GLN A 102 8.45 -12.15 13.89
CA GLN A 102 8.54 -10.75 14.29
C GLN A 102 9.89 -10.13 13.95
N LYS A 103 10.98 -10.87 14.16
CA LYS A 103 12.32 -10.41 13.78
C LYS A 103 12.41 -10.20 12.26
N ILE A 104 11.85 -11.11 11.48
CA ILE A 104 11.93 -11.08 10.00
C ILE A 104 11.13 -9.89 9.45
N ALA A 105 9.89 -9.69 9.91
CA ALA A 105 9.07 -8.54 9.51
C ALA A 105 9.73 -7.20 9.85
N VAL A 106 10.38 -7.12 11.02
CA VAL A 106 11.16 -5.96 11.43
C VAL A 106 12.37 -5.75 10.51
N ARG A 107 13.09 -6.81 10.16
CA ARG A 107 14.24 -6.73 9.24
C ARG A 107 13.82 -6.39 7.82
N PHE A 108 12.66 -6.86 7.34
CA PHE A 108 12.09 -6.42 6.07
C PHE A 108 11.90 -4.90 6.08
N TYR A 109 11.31 -4.34 7.14
CA TYR A 109 11.15 -2.90 7.26
C TYR A 109 12.49 -2.14 7.26
N GLU A 110 13.46 -2.59 8.08
CA GLU A 110 14.74 -1.89 8.25
C GLU A 110 15.66 -2.01 7.02
N ASP A 111 15.73 -3.20 6.42
CA ASP A 111 16.73 -3.52 5.41
C ASP A 111 16.20 -3.36 3.99
N ILE A 112 14.96 -3.77 3.74
CA ILE A 112 14.34 -3.64 2.42
C ILE A 112 13.69 -2.26 2.34
N ARG A 113 12.59 -2.01 3.06
CA ARG A 113 11.81 -0.78 2.88
C ARG A 113 12.62 0.48 3.16
N CYS A 114 13.21 0.60 4.36
CA CYS A 114 14.01 1.76 4.72
C CYS A 114 15.29 1.87 3.89
N GLY A 115 15.85 0.74 3.44
CA GLY A 115 16.95 0.73 2.47
C GLY A 115 16.55 1.40 1.16
N LEU A 116 15.49 0.91 0.53
CA LEU A 116 15.04 1.42 -0.76
C LEU A 116 14.65 2.90 -0.68
N VAL A 117 13.91 3.30 0.35
CA VAL A 117 13.39 4.67 0.48
C VAL A 117 14.47 5.68 0.87
N HIS A 118 15.37 5.33 1.79
CA HIS A 118 16.35 6.30 2.33
C HIS A 118 17.74 6.18 1.70
N GLU A 119 18.09 5.04 1.11
CA GLU A 119 19.43 4.77 0.56
C GLU A 119 19.41 4.34 -0.92
N GLY A 120 18.24 4.11 -1.52
CA GLY A 120 18.13 3.66 -2.91
C GLY A 120 18.60 2.22 -3.15
N ARG A 121 18.77 1.42 -2.09
CA ARG A 121 19.25 0.03 -2.15
C ARG A 121 18.79 -0.76 -0.94
N ALA A 122 18.76 -2.09 -1.03
CA ALA A 122 18.60 -2.93 0.16
C ALA A 122 19.85 -2.87 1.07
N LYS A 123 19.64 -2.96 2.39
CA LYS A 123 20.71 -2.92 3.41
C LYS A 123 21.12 -4.33 3.85
N ARG A 124 22.30 -4.44 4.46
CA ARG A 124 22.75 -5.67 5.15
C ARG A 124 22.66 -6.95 4.30
N GLY A 125 22.96 -6.82 3.01
CA GLY A 125 22.91 -7.93 2.07
C GLY A 125 21.50 -8.32 1.62
N ALA A 126 20.44 -7.74 2.22
CA ALA A 126 19.08 -8.06 1.85
C ALA A 126 18.86 -7.88 0.33
N GLU A 127 18.00 -8.71 -0.25
CA GLU A 127 17.94 -8.86 -1.71
C GLU A 127 16.54 -9.24 -2.21
N PHE A 128 16.38 -9.15 -3.53
CA PHE A 128 15.24 -9.68 -4.25
C PHE A 128 15.69 -10.87 -5.10
N ASP A 129 15.10 -12.04 -4.87
CA ASP A 129 15.44 -13.28 -5.57
C ASP A 129 14.17 -14.03 -6.01
N LEU A 130 13.99 -14.15 -7.33
CA LEU A 130 12.86 -14.86 -7.95
C LEU A 130 12.91 -16.39 -7.75
N ARG A 131 14.04 -16.94 -7.27
CA ARG A 131 14.25 -18.38 -7.11
C ARG A 131 13.76 -18.93 -5.77
N LEU A 132 13.45 -18.07 -4.79
CA LEU A 132 12.99 -18.53 -3.47
C LEU A 132 11.63 -19.22 -3.60
N ASN A 133 11.34 -20.14 -2.67
CA ASN A 133 10.07 -20.86 -2.63
C ASN A 133 9.00 -20.22 -1.71
N LYS A 134 9.29 -19.04 -1.16
CA LYS A 134 8.39 -18.23 -0.33
C LYS A 134 8.61 -16.74 -0.62
N SER A 135 7.60 -15.92 -0.31
CA SER A 135 7.63 -14.47 -0.55
C SER A 135 8.71 -13.75 0.26
N VAL A 136 8.94 -14.16 1.50
CA VAL A 136 10.05 -13.65 2.34
C VAL A 136 10.81 -14.81 2.98
N ASP A 137 12.12 -14.84 2.74
CA ASP A 137 13.07 -15.74 3.39
C ASP A 137 14.01 -14.98 4.32
N TYR A 138 14.53 -15.71 5.30
CA TYR A 138 15.52 -15.22 6.24
C TYR A 138 16.65 -16.22 6.36
N ASP A 139 17.81 -15.80 5.89
CA ASP A 139 19.06 -16.53 6.04
C ASP A 139 19.65 -16.23 7.43
N LYS A 140 19.73 -17.27 8.26
CA LYS A 140 20.25 -17.17 9.64
C LYS A 140 21.78 -17.07 9.69
N GLU A 141 22.48 -17.62 8.70
CA GLU A 141 23.94 -17.61 8.64
C GLU A 141 24.43 -16.20 8.34
N PHE A 142 23.77 -15.51 7.41
CA PHE A 142 24.13 -14.16 7.00
C PHE A 142 23.29 -13.04 7.65
N ASP A 143 22.33 -13.39 8.52
CA ASP A 143 21.36 -12.45 9.14
C ASP A 143 20.68 -11.55 8.10
N MET A 144 20.22 -12.17 7.01
CA MET A 144 19.80 -11.51 5.76
C MET A 144 18.35 -11.83 5.41
N VAL A 145 17.61 -10.85 4.90
CA VAL A 145 16.25 -11.04 4.38
C VAL A 145 16.30 -11.08 2.86
N SER A 146 15.74 -12.12 2.26
CA SER A 146 15.55 -12.22 0.80
C SER A 146 14.06 -12.22 0.48
N VAL A 147 13.66 -11.50 -0.56
CA VAL A 147 12.26 -11.37 -0.96
C VAL A 147 12.08 -11.96 -2.35
N ASN A 148 11.09 -12.83 -2.53
CA ASN A 148 10.67 -13.24 -3.87
C ASN A 148 9.54 -12.33 -4.32
N PRO A 149 9.79 -11.39 -5.25
CA PRO A 149 8.77 -10.45 -5.67
C PRO A 149 7.60 -11.16 -6.37
N LYS A 150 7.84 -12.26 -7.10
CA LYS A 150 6.73 -13.02 -7.71
C LYS A 150 5.74 -13.56 -6.68
N LEU A 151 6.25 -14.18 -5.61
CA LEU A 151 5.36 -14.75 -4.60
C LEU A 151 4.74 -13.66 -3.72
N LEU A 152 5.48 -12.57 -3.45
CA LEU A 152 4.94 -11.40 -2.77
C LEU A 152 3.82 -10.74 -3.60
N HIS A 153 3.99 -10.65 -4.93
CA HIS A 153 2.98 -10.17 -5.85
C HIS A 153 1.67 -10.93 -5.74
N ASP A 154 1.72 -12.28 -5.75
CA ASP A 154 0.53 -13.14 -5.67
C ASP A 154 -0.22 -12.92 -4.34
N GLU A 155 0.52 -12.72 -3.24
CA GLU A 155 -0.05 -12.39 -1.93
C GLU A 155 -0.69 -10.99 -1.93
N LEU A 156 -0.02 -9.98 -2.50
CA LEU A 156 -0.55 -8.62 -2.62
C LEU A 156 -1.78 -8.56 -3.52
N GLU A 157 -1.82 -9.32 -4.62
CA GLU A 157 -3.00 -9.43 -5.46
C GLU A 157 -4.18 -10.03 -4.68
N THR A 158 -3.92 -11.04 -3.85
CA THR A 158 -4.93 -11.66 -2.97
C THR A 158 -5.46 -10.64 -1.96
N ILE A 159 -4.57 -9.89 -1.31
CA ILE A 159 -4.94 -8.81 -0.37
C ILE A 159 -5.82 -7.76 -1.07
N LEU A 160 -5.48 -7.38 -2.32
CA LEU A 160 -6.26 -6.39 -3.06
C LEU A 160 -7.71 -6.81 -3.36
N ARG A 161 -8.01 -8.11 -3.34
CA ARG A 161 -9.39 -8.58 -3.52
C ARG A 161 -10.31 -8.17 -2.38
N HIS A 162 -9.77 -7.84 -1.20
CA HIS A 162 -10.56 -7.31 -0.09
C HIS A 162 -11.08 -5.89 -0.33
N TYR A 163 -10.53 -5.17 -1.31
CA TYR A 163 -11.02 -3.85 -1.72
C TYR A 163 -11.95 -3.93 -2.95
N ALA A 164 -12.52 -5.11 -3.23
CA ALA A 164 -13.49 -5.26 -4.32
C ALA A 164 -14.87 -4.68 -3.92
N PRO A 165 -15.64 -4.13 -4.88
CA PRO A 165 -17.01 -3.67 -4.62
C PRO A 165 -17.86 -4.73 -3.93
N GLY A 166 -18.64 -4.32 -2.93
CA GLY A 166 -19.49 -5.23 -2.16
C GLY A 166 -18.75 -6.14 -1.17
N ALA A 167 -17.44 -5.95 -0.93
CA ALA A 167 -16.74 -6.58 0.18
C ALA A 167 -17.33 -6.08 1.52
N LYS A 168 -18.32 -6.81 2.06
CA LYS A 168 -19.01 -6.44 3.31
C LYS A 168 -18.11 -6.69 4.52
N GLY A 169 -17.83 -5.64 5.31
CA GLY A 169 -17.10 -5.70 6.58
C GLY A 169 -16.93 -4.32 7.23
N GLU A 170 -16.28 -4.25 8.40
CA GLU A 170 -15.92 -3.03 9.17
C GLU A 170 -15.10 -1.97 8.39
N ILE A 171 -14.78 -2.25 7.13
CA ILE A 171 -13.93 -1.43 6.27
C ILE A 171 -14.69 -0.18 5.76
N SER A 172 -16.02 -0.18 5.72
CA SER A 172 -16.79 0.76 4.89
C SER A 172 -16.64 2.26 5.21
N CYS A 173 -17.12 2.71 6.37
CA CYS A 173 -17.17 4.15 6.67
C CYS A 173 -15.79 4.78 6.91
N ASN A 174 -14.87 4.03 7.51
CA ASN A 174 -13.52 4.53 7.82
C ASN A 174 -12.64 4.60 6.57
N PHE A 175 -12.90 3.76 5.58
CA PHE A 175 -12.13 3.72 4.34
C PHE A 175 -12.40 4.94 3.43
N ILE A 176 -13.68 5.31 3.23
CA ILE A 176 -14.03 6.54 2.49
C ILE A 176 -13.37 7.76 3.16
N THR A 177 -13.45 7.83 4.49
CA THR A 177 -12.83 8.91 5.26
C THR A 177 -11.31 8.96 5.07
N ALA A 178 -10.64 7.80 5.12
CA ALA A 178 -9.20 7.70 4.91
C ALA A 178 -8.79 8.13 3.49
N LEU A 179 -9.49 7.67 2.46
CA LEU A 179 -9.21 8.04 1.06
C LEU A 179 -9.50 9.51 0.79
N ASN A 180 -10.61 10.05 1.29
CA ASN A 180 -10.92 11.47 1.19
C ASN A 180 -9.85 12.31 1.89
N TYR A 181 -9.42 11.90 3.09
CA TYR A 181 -8.36 12.60 3.80
C TYR A 181 -7.02 12.56 3.04
N LEU A 182 -6.65 11.44 2.43
CA LEU A 182 -5.43 11.33 1.65
C LEU A 182 -5.51 12.18 0.37
N PHE A 183 -6.56 12.01 -0.41
CA PHE A 183 -6.55 12.47 -1.79
C PHE A 183 -7.25 13.81 -2.01
N LEU A 184 -8.27 14.17 -1.23
CA LEU A 184 -8.93 15.47 -1.38
C LEU A 184 -8.19 16.58 -0.62
N LYS A 185 -7.64 16.27 0.56
CA LYS A 185 -6.83 17.23 1.33
C LYS A 185 -5.59 17.66 0.55
N GLU A 186 -4.92 16.72 -0.13
CA GLU A 186 -3.73 17.00 -0.94
C GLU A 186 -4.03 17.85 -2.19
N LEU A 187 -5.28 17.88 -2.65
CA LEU A 187 -5.70 18.67 -3.80
C LEU A 187 -6.23 20.07 -3.45
N ASN A 188 -6.27 20.45 -2.18
CA ASN A 188 -6.90 21.71 -1.72
C ASN A 188 -8.31 21.94 -2.28
N ILE A 189 -9.05 20.86 -2.60
CA ILE A 189 -10.43 20.98 -3.05
C ILE A 189 -11.27 21.31 -1.82
N SER A 190 -11.78 22.55 -1.77
CA SER A 190 -12.62 23.05 -0.67
C SER A 190 -13.82 22.13 -0.47
N GLY A 191 -13.92 21.47 0.70
CA GLY A 191 -15.02 20.55 1.04
C GLY A 191 -14.62 19.25 1.73
N SER A 192 -13.32 18.96 1.94
CA SER A 192 -12.90 17.74 2.63
C SER A 192 -13.37 17.74 4.10
N PRO A 193 -14.08 16.69 4.58
CA PRO A 193 -14.38 16.57 6.00
C PRO A 193 -13.08 16.45 6.78
N HIS A 194 -12.84 17.38 7.69
CA HIS A 194 -11.71 17.31 8.62
C HIS A 194 -12.01 16.20 9.63
N PRO A 195 -11.05 15.32 9.98
CA PRO A 195 -11.28 14.23 10.93
C PRO A 195 -11.41 14.70 12.40
N ASP A 196 -11.55 16.00 12.65
CA ASP A 196 -11.77 16.53 14.00
C ASP A 196 -13.13 17.25 14.12
N ILE A 197 -14.02 16.60 14.89
CA ILE A 197 -15.04 17.16 15.77
C ILE A 197 -16.18 17.98 15.10
N GLY A 198 -17.36 17.36 14.98
CA GLY A 198 -18.67 18.02 15.25
C GLY A 198 -19.01 19.34 14.56
N GLY A 199 -18.40 19.68 13.42
CA GLY A 199 -18.55 20.98 12.76
C GLY A 199 -19.23 20.87 11.41
N ALA A 200 -20.31 21.62 11.23
CA ALA A 200 -21.17 21.66 10.05
C ALA A 200 -20.43 21.79 8.70
N ILE A 201 -20.91 21.02 7.72
CA ILE A 201 -20.58 21.17 6.30
C ILE A 201 -21.04 22.55 5.83
N VAL A 202 -20.11 23.45 5.54
CA VAL A 202 -20.42 24.70 4.82
C VAL A 202 -20.44 24.37 3.33
N GLN A 203 -21.64 24.11 2.79
CA GLN A 203 -21.87 24.17 1.36
C GLN A 203 -21.70 25.61 0.90
N ARG A 204 -20.66 25.91 0.12
CA ARG A 204 -20.68 27.09 -0.75
C ARG A 204 -21.26 26.67 -2.10
N ARG A 205 -22.48 27.13 -2.38
CA ARG A 205 -23.03 27.19 -3.73
C ARG A 205 -22.19 28.16 -4.57
N VAL A 206 -22.10 27.82 -5.86
CA VAL A 206 -21.49 28.55 -6.98
C VAL A 206 -21.82 30.04 -6.95
#